data_AF-A0A932CRU3-F1
#
_entry.id   AF-A0A932CRU3-F1
#
_cell.length_a   1.000
_cell.length_b   1.000
_cell.length_c   1.000
_cell.angle_alpha   90.00
_cell.angle_beta   90.00
_cell.angle_gamma   90.00
#
_symmetry.space_group_name_H-M   'P 1'
#
loop_
_entity.id
_entity.type
_entity.pdbx_description
1 polymer ?
#
loop_
_entity_poly.entity_id
_entity_poly.type
_entity_poly.pdbx_seq_one_letter_code
_entity_poly.pdbx_strand_id
1 'polypeptide(L)' 'MLVAHGGAAVTLLDRWNPEAPVLAATLPTRDFAREVATDGRFACVADGEAGLTVLGLERAAPR' A
#
# COMPACT_ATOMS: atom_id res chain seq x y z
N MET A 1 -6.43 2.17 2.33
CA MET A 1 -6.33 2.22 0.87
C MET A 1 -4.86 2.30 0.50
N LEU A 2 -4.38 1.55 -0.49
CA LEU A 2 -3.01 1.74 -1.00
C LEU A 2 -3.02 2.53 -2.29
N VAL A 3 -2.04 3.41 -2.46
CA VAL A 3 -1.86 4.25 -3.65
C VAL A 3 -0.43 4.14 -4.14
N ALA A 4 -0.26 3.75 -5.41
CA ALA A 4 1.02 3.80 -6.10
C ALA A 4 1.21 5.19 -6.72
N HIS A 5 2.40 5.77 -6.55
CA HIS A 5 2.73 7.09 -7.07
C HIS A 5 3.69 7.03 -8.27
N GLY A 6 3.90 5.84 -8.86
CA GLY A 6 4.88 5.66 -9.92
C GLY A 6 6.33 5.88 -9.47
N GLY A 7 6.61 5.64 -8.18
CA GLY A 7 7.93 5.68 -7.56
C GLY A 7 8.22 4.37 -6.80
N ALA A 8 9.40 4.26 -6.18
CA ALA A 8 9.78 3.10 -5.37
C ALA A 8 9.10 3.05 -3.99
N ALA A 9 7.84 3.49 -3.90
CA ALA A 9 7.05 3.44 -2.67
C ALA A 9 5.54 3.38 -2.96
N VAL A 10 4.80 2.77 -2.03
CA VAL A 10 3.34 2.75 -1.99
C VAL A 10 2.87 3.37 -0.69
N THR A 11 1.81 4.18 -0.77
CA THR A 11 1.25 4.88 0.38
C THR A 11 0.05 4.12 0.91
N LEU A 12 0.08 3.72 2.19
CA LEU A 12 -1.05 3.17 2.92
C LEU A 12 -1.79 4.30 3.64
N LEU A 13 -3.03 4.54 3.24
CA LEU A 13 -3.97 5.44 3.89
C LEU A 13 -4.92 4.65 4.78
N ASP A 14 -5.17 5.14 5.99
CA ASP A 14 -6.25 4.63 6.82
C ASP A 14 -7.59 4.96 6.15
N ARG A 15 -8.52 4.01 6.22
CA ARG A 15 -9.86 4.04 5.62
C ARG A 15 -10.96 4.20 6.66
N TRP A 16 -10.62 4.49 7.92
CA TRP A 16 -11.60 4.66 8.99
C TRP A 16 -12.52 5.86 8.78
N ASN A 17 -11.98 6.99 8.27
CA ASN A 17 -12.79 8.12 7.84
C ASN A 17 -12.60 8.37 6.33
N PRO A 18 -13.58 7.98 5.49
CA PRO A 18 -13.48 8.18 4.04
C PRO A 18 -13.48 9.66 3.63
N GLU A 19 -14.02 10.57 4.45
CA GLU A 19 -13.98 12.02 4.17
C GLU A 19 -12.64 12.67 4.55
N ALA A 20 -11.84 12.02 5.39
CA ALA A 20 -10.52 12.49 5.79
C ALA A 20 -9.54 11.32 5.94
N PRO A 21 -9.09 10.71 4.82
CA PRO A 21 -8.10 9.65 4.86
C PRO A 21 -6.78 10.19 5.42
N VAL A 22 -6.22 9.48 6.40
CA VAL A 22 -4.91 9.83 7.00
C VAL A 22 -3.82 8.89 6.49
N LEU A 23 -2.61 9.42 6.32
CA LEU A 23 -1.44 8.61 5.99
C LEU A 23 -1.13 7.66 7.16
N ALA A 24 -1.32 6.36 6.95
CA ALA A 24 -0.99 5.35 7.95
C ALA A 24 0.48 4.92 7.85
N ALA A 25 0.99 4.69 6.63
CA ALA A 25 2.37 4.31 6.40
C ALA A 25 2.81 4.55 4.94
N THR A 26 4.12 4.62 4.74
CA THR A 26 4.75 4.53 3.41
C THR A 26 5.55 3.24 3.36
N LEU A 27 5.22 2.38 2.40
CA LEU A 27 5.83 1.07 2.25
C LEU A 27 6.82 1.12 1.09
N PRO A 28 8.11 0.82 1.33
CA PRO A 28 9.10 0.81 0.26
C PRO A 28 8.83 -0.35 -0.69
N THR A 29 9.05 -0.09 -1.98
CA THR A 29 9.09 -1.10 -3.04
C THR A 29 10.50 -1.11 -3.63
N ARG A 30 10.86 -2.16 -4.36
CA ARG A 30 12.23 -2.30 -4.88
C ARG A 30 12.43 -1.52 -6.18
N ASP A 31 11.36 -1.24 -6.89
CA ASP A 31 11.30 -0.53 -8.15
C ASP A 31 9.96 0.24 -8.27
N PHE A 32 9.65 0.78 -9.43
CA PHE A 32 8.45 1.55 -9.69
C PHE A 32 7.16 0.73 -9.49
N ALA A 33 6.40 1.05 -8.45
CA ALA A 33 5.07 0.51 -8.23
C ALA A 33 4.11 0.98 -9.34
N ARG A 34 3.60 0.02 -10.13
CA ARG A 34 2.68 0.28 -11.26
C ARG A 34 1.22 0.10 -10.88
N GLU A 35 0.91 -0.93 -10.11
CA GLU A 35 -0.45 -1.28 -9.71
C GLU A 35 -0.47 -1.93 -8.34
N VAL A 36 -1.59 -1.78 -7.63
CA VAL A 36 -1.80 -2.38 -6.31
C VAL A 36 -3.18 -3.02 -6.24
N ALA A 37 -3.23 -4.28 -5.80
CA ALA A 37 -4.46 -5.00 -5.47
C ALA A 37 -4.44 -5.42 -4.00
N THR A 38 -5.59 -5.42 -3.33
CA THR A 38 -5.69 -5.79 -1.91
C THR A 38 -6.80 -6.80 -1.64
N ASP A 39 -6.52 -7.80 -0.80
CA ASP A 39 -7.49 -8.79 -0.28
C ASP A 39 -7.83 -8.53 1.20
N GLY A 40 -7.64 -7.30 1.68
CA GLY A 40 -7.91 -6.89 3.06
C GLY A 40 -6.87 -7.33 4.11
N ARG A 41 -6.11 -8.40 3.85
CA ARG A 41 -4.96 -8.85 4.68
C ARG A 41 -3.61 -8.65 3.99
N PHE A 42 -3.61 -8.67 2.67
CA PHE A 42 -2.41 -8.53 1.86
C PHE A 42 -2.62 -7.46 0.79
N ALA A 43 -1.52 -6.81 0.43
CA ALA A 43 -1.41 -5.99 -0.76
C ALA A 43 -0.41 -6.62 -1.72
N CYS A 44 -0.80 -6.80 -2.97
CA CYS A 44 0.05 -7.25 -4.06
C CYS A 44 0.41 -6.02 -4.90
N VAL A 45 1.69 -5.73 -5.03
CA VAL A 45 2.21 -4.58 -5.77
C VAL A 45 2.99 -5.07 -6.98
N ALA A 46 2.58 -4.66 -8.17
CA ALA A 46 3.37 -4.84 -9.39
C ALA A 46 4.57 -3.88 -9.35
N ASP A 47 5.73 -4.42 -9.02
CA ASP A 47 6.95 -3.73 -8.62
C ASP A 47 7.98 -3.74 -9.77
N GLY A 48 7.60 -3.17 -10.91
CA GLY A 48 8.47 -3.04 -12.09
C GLY A 48 9.25 -4.31 -12.46
N GLU A 49 10.57 -4.15 -12.61
CA GLU A 49 11.51 -5.25 -12.91
C GLU A 49 11.78 -6.14 -11.69
N ALA A 50 11.44 -5.69 -10.48
CA ALA A 50 11.49 -6.51 -9.28
C ALA A 50 10.33 -7.53 -9.22
N GLY A 51 9.34 -7.43 -10.12
CA GLY A 51 8.26 -8.38 -10.29
C GLY A 51 7.07 -8.09 -9.39
N LEU A 52 6.80 -8.97 -8.42
CA LEU A 52 5.64 -8.85 -7.52
C LEU A 52 6.12 -8.74 -6.07
N THR A 53 5.75 -7.64 -5.41
CA THR A 53 5.97 -7.44 -3.97
C THR A 53 4.67 -7.67 -3.22
N VAL A 54 4.68 -8.60 -2.25
CA VAL A 54 3.52 -8.88 -1.38
C VAL A 54 3.77 -8.29 0.01
N LEU A 55 2.84 -7.46 0.48
CA LEU A 55 2.92 -6.75 1.75
C LEU A 55 1.80 -7.23 2.68
N GLY A 56 2.14 -7.50 3.94
CA GLY A 56 1.16 -7.74 5.00
C GLY A 56 0.48 -6.43 5.39
N LEU A 57 -0.84 -6.44 5.50
CA LEU A 57 -1.63 -5.32 5.99
C LEU A 57 -2.05 -5.63 7.43
N GLU A 58 -1.28 -5.10 8.37
CA GLU A 58 -1.63 -5.16 9.79
C GLU A 58 -2.89 -4.31 10.00
N ARG A 59 -3.96 -4.89 10.56
CA ARG A 59 -5.08 -4.07 11.06
C ARG A 59 -4.64 -3.45 12.38
N ALA A 60 -4.27 -2.17 12.37
CA ALA A 60 -4.14 -1.43 13.62
C ALA A 60 -5.52 -1.40 14.28
N ALA A 61 -5.65 -1.97 15.48
CA ALA A 61 -6.82 -1.74 16.31
C ALA A 61 -6.84 -0.25 16.71
N PRO A 62 -8.00 0.43 16.68
CA PRO A 62 -8.07 1.78 17.24
C PRO A 62 -7.63 1.70 18.71
N ARG A 63 -6.66 2.54 19.09
CA ARG A 63 -6.29 2.75 20.50
C ARG A 63 -7.27 3.69 21.16
#